data_AF-A0A1J5A5P5-F1
#
_entry.id   AF-A0A1J5A5P5-F1
#
_cell.length_a   1.000
_cell.length_b   1.000
_cell.length_c   1.000
_cell.angle_alpha   90.00
_cell.angle_beta   90.00
_cell.angle_gamma   90.00
#
_symmetry.space_group_name_H-M   'P 1'
#
loop_
_entity.id
_entity.type
_entity.pdbx_description
1 polymer ?
#
loop_
_entity_poly.entity_id
_entity_poly.type
_entity_poly.pdbx_seq_one_letter_code
_entity_poly.pdbx_strand_id
1 'polypeptide(L)'
;MSGLLCISFTAIFTKWANVPGPVSAVWRMTIAAVVLALPFIRQVRHWTPAARLNISWGIAGGLAFALNLGLLNTALLLTSAATATLLDNTAPLWVGIGALIVFGERLKGRYWAGLALALAGAAVVTGFNPTAGFVPNRGDAIAFGGATFYAVYLLITQRGRRDLDSLSYLWLVVASAGVALTLASLALRLPLFGYSLRTYAAGGRRVLAGRRLAADQLCPGRPAGFDRGDRAAGPAGCDRAALDPPVGRAVDTPAGARGAGRAAGNLPVPETYPLNFQGRLCQVPGTFRKCQALSPRLLRGYPETERQWMSESANGGQQNANTQYPSSSLQSRLSEFLAAHTTLTLATVGPDGAPAAAAVFYAHDADLNLYFLSEERTQHGQNLLAAPRVAGTIQADGQDWRAIQGMQVRGRAEPAPAGELAHAAAVYGRKYAFVAALLVGASGPGALTGPLAQARFWVLRPAWFRLIDNTVRFGFKETLALGGQEDAAHAA
;
A
#
# COMPACT_ATOMS: atom_id res chain seq x y z
N MET A 1 -23.02 20.25 1.89
CA MET A 1 -21.78 19.83 2.59
C MET A 1 -21.71 18.33 2.84
N SER A 2 -22.81 17.65 3.19
CA SER A 2 -22.83 16.20 3.42
C SER A 2 -22.29 15.37 2.25
N GLY A 3 -22.54 15.78 1.01
CA GLY A 3 -22.00 15.12 -0.18
C GLY A 3 -20.46 15.13 -0.28
N LEU A 4 -19.81 16.25 0.07
CA LEU A 4 -18.34 16.33 0.08
C LEU A 4 -17.74 15.40 1.14
N LEU A 5 -18.36 15.32 2.32
CA LEU A 5 -17.92 14.41 3.39
C LEU A 5 -18.02 12.95 2.92
N CYS A 6 -19.13 12.54 2.30
CA CYS A 6 -19.30 11.19 1.77
C CYS A 6 -18.28 10.84 0.68
N ILE A 7 -17.95 11.79 -0.21
CA ILE A 7 -16.93 11.60 -1.25
C ILE A 7 -15.54 11.45 -0.63
N SER A 8 -15.18 12.27 0.37
CA SER A 8 -13.88 12.19 1.04
C SER A 8 -13.66 10.84 1.77
N PHE A 9 -14.69 10.30 2.41
CA PHE A 9 -14.61 8.99 3.08
C PHE A 9 -14.48 7.81 2.09
N THR A 10 -14.95 7.97 0.85
CA THR A 10 -14.90 6.91 -0.17
C THR A 10 -13.47 6.47 -0.50
N ALA A 11 -12.53 7.41 -0.64
CA ALA A 11 -11.13 7.11 -0.96
C ALA A 11 -10.44 6.34 0.19
N ILE A 12 -10.76 6.70 1.44
CA ILE A 12 -10.23 6.06 2.65
C ILE A 12 -10.71 4.60 2.72
N PHE A 13 -12.02 4.37 2.55
CA PHE A 13 -12.57 3.01 2.55
C PHE A 13 -12.05 2.15 1.39
N THR A 14 -11.86 2.75 0.22
CA THR A 14 -11.32 2.03 -0.96
C THR A 14 -9.88 1.58 -0.71
N LYS A 15 -9.02 2.45 -0.14
CA LYS A 15 -7.65 2.06 0.25
C LYS A 15 -7.64 1.00 1.36
N TRP A 16 -8.51 1.15 2.35
CA TRP A 16 -8.58 0.20 3.47
C TRP A 16 -9.08 -1.19 3.07
N ALA A 17 -9.98 -1.29 2.09
CA ALA A 17 -10.51 -2.56 1.61
C ALA A 17 -9.47 -3.42 0.88
N ASN A 18 -8.41 -2.81 0.33
CA ASN A 18 -7.33 -3.49 -0.39
C ASN A 18 -7.83 -4.50 -1.46
N VAL A 19 -8.90 -4.12 -2.15
CA VAL A 19 -9.49 -4.85 -3.26
C VAL A 19 -9.12 -4.11 -4.56
N PRO A 20 -8.89 -4.79 -5.70
CA PRO A 20 -8.69 -4.12 -6.98
C PRO A 20 -9.75 -3.04 -7.22
N GLY A 21 -9.33 -1.85 -7.66
CA GLY A 21 -10.19 -0.68 -7.83
C GLY A 21 -11.51 -0.95 -8.58
N PRO A 22 -11.51 -1.68 -9.72
CA PRO A 22 -12.73 -2.05 -10.43
C PRO A 22 -13.68 -2.92 -9.60
N VAL A 23 -13.15 -3.87 -8.83
CA VAL A 23 -13.96 -4.77 -7.98
C VAL A 23 -14.57 -4.01 -6.79
N SER A 24 -13.83 -3.08 -6.19
CA SER A 24 -14.39 -2.14 -5.19
C SER A 24 -15.51 -1.28 -5.78
N ALA A 25 -15.34 -0.83 -7.03
CA ALA A 25 -16.39 -0.09 -7.73
C ALA A 25 -17.64 -0.95 -8.00
N VAL A 26 -17.47 -2.22 -8.42
CA VAL A 26 -18.59 -3.17 -8.57
C VAL A 26 -19.41 -3.24 -7.28
N TRP A 27 -18.78 -3.54 -6.15
CA TRP A 27 -19.49 -3.67 -4.88
C TRP A 27 -20.19 -2.38 -4.45
N ARG A 28 -19.55 -1.22 -4.63
CA ARG A 28 -20.19 0.08 -4.35
C ARG A 28 -21.43 0.32 -5.21
N MET A 29 -21.35 0.03 -6.50
CA MET A 29 -22.48 0.21 -7.42
C MET A 29 -23.60 -0.80 -7.14
N THR A 30 -23.26 -2.06 -6.85
CA THR A 30 -24.25 -3.11 -6.53
C THR A 30 -24.99 -2.82 -5.22
N ILE A 31 -24.28 -2.44 -4.15
CA ILE A 31 -24.92 -2.09 -2.87
C ILE A 31 -25.85 -0.89 -3.06
N ALA A 32 -25.39 0.16 -3.74
CA ALA A 32 -26.20 1.34 -4.01
C ALA A 32 -27.43 1.00 -4.90
N ALA A 33 -27.27 0.15 -5.92
CA ALA A 33 -28.39 -0.31 -6.75
C ALA A 33 -29.42 -1.12 -5.94
N VAL A 34 -28.99 -1.98 -5.01
CA VAL A 34 -29.88 -2.76 -4.14
C VAL A 34 -30.65 -1.85 -3.18
N VAL A 35 -29.95 -0.93 -2.50
CA VAL A 35 -30.56 0.02 -1.56
C VAL A 35 -31.58 0.92 -2.27
N LEU A 36 -31.25 1.38 -3.48
CA LEU A 36 -32.11 2.25 -4.27
C LEU A 36 -33.19 1.50 -5.08
N ALA A 37 -33.19 0.16 -5.09
CA ALA A 37 -34.16 -0.63 -5.86
C ALA A 37 -35.59 -0.43 -5.36
N LEU A 38 -35.80 -0.40 -4.04
CA LEU A 38 -37.12 -0.22 -3.45
C LEU A 38 -37.76 1.14 -3.78
N PRO A 39 -37.08 2.28 -3.61
CA PRO A 39 -37.65 3.56 -4.02
C PRO A 39 -37.80 3.65 -5.55
N PHE A 40 -36.89 3.05 -6.33
CA PHE A 40 -37.01 2.97 -7.79
C PHE A 40 -38.29 2.25 -8.23
N ILE A 41 -38.59 1.07 -7.68
CA ILE A 41 -39.78 0.28 -8.00
C ILE A 41 -41.08 1.03 -7.65
N ARG A 42 -41.07 1.88 -6.62
CA ARG A 42 -42.21 2.75 -6.32
C ARG A 42 -42.37 3.85 -7.36
N GLN A 43 -41.27 4.43 -7.79
CA GLN A 43 -41.27 5.59 -8.69
C GLN A 43 -41.53 5.22 -10.15
N VAL A 44 -41.07 4.05 -10.60
CA VAL A 44 -41.31 3.52 -11.96
C VAL A 44 -42.80 3.33 -12.28
N ARG A 45 -43.63 3.09 -11.25
CA ARG A 45 -45.09 2.99 -11.39
C ARG A 45 -45.74 4.31 -11.81
N HIS A 46 -45.10 5.43 -11.51
CA HIS A 46 -45.58 6.77 -11.82
C HIS A 46 -44.88 7.39 -13.04
N TRP A 47 -44.12 6.61 -13.79
CA TRP A 47 -43.41 7.12 -14.97
C TRP A 47 -44.36 7.51 -16.08
N THR A 48 -44.09 8.67 -16.67
CA THR A 48 -44.72 9.12 -17.90
C THR A 48 -44.22 8.29 -19.10
N PRO A 49 -44.97 8.23 -20.21
CA PRO A 49 -44.50 7.57 -21.45
C PRO A 49 -43.17 8.14 -21.96
N ALA A 50 -42.96 9.45 -21.82
CA ALA A 50 -41.71 10.13 -22.17
C ALA A 50 -40.52 9.63 -21.32
N ALA A 51 -40.71 9.39 -20.02
CA ALA A 51 -39.68 8.82 -19.16
C ALA A 51 -39.25 7.41 -19.61
N ARG A 52 -40.21 6.58 -20.07
CA ARG A 52 -39.92 5.22 -20.57
C ARG A 52 -39.09 5.21 -21.84
N LEU A 53 -39.35 6.15 -22.76
CA LEU A 53 -38.58 6.28 -24.01
C LEU A 53 -37.14 6.77 -23.77
N ASN A 54 -36.91 7.49 -22.67
CA ASN A 54 -35.64 8.12 -22.35
C ASN A 54 -34.74 7.32 -21.39
N ILE A 55 -35.10 6.07 -21.06
CA ILE A 55 -34.27 5.17 -20.22
C ILE A 55 -32.86 4.99 -20.80
N SER A 56 -32.72 5.04 -22.13
CA SER A 56 -31.43 4.92 -22.82
C SER A 56 -30.40 5.94 -22.33
N TRP A 57 -30.82 7.15 -21.93
CA TRP A 57 -29.93 8.15 -21.34
C TRP A 57 -29.39 7.73 -19.97
N GLY A 58 -30.22 7.09 -19.13
CA GLY A 58 -29.77 6.55 -17.85
C GLY A 58 -28.75 5.42 -18.03
N ILE A 59 -28.97 4.54 -18.99
CA ILE A 59 -28.04 3.45 -19.33
C ILE A 59 -26.74 4.00 -19.91
N ALA A 60 -26.81 4.91 -20.88
CA ALA A 60 -25.64 5.56 -21.47
C ALA A 60 -24.81 6.31 -20.41
N GLY A 61 -25.49 6.98 -19.47
CA GLY A 61 -24.85 7.65 -18.34
C GLY A 61 -24.08 6.66 -17.44
N GLY A 62 -24.68 5.52 -17.11
CA GLY A 62 -24.00 4.48 -16.33
C GLY A 62 -22.84 3.80 -17.06
N LEU A 63 -22.93 3.60 -18.38
CA LEU A 63 -21.81 3.10 -19.18
C LEU A 63 -20.64 4.07 -19.22
N ALA A 64 -20.90 5.37 -19.44
CA ALA A 64 -19.88 6.40 -19.38
C ALA A 64 -19.25 6.48 -17.98
N PHE A 65 -20.06 6.36 -16.93
CA PHE A 65 -19.57 6.36 -15.55
C PHE A 65 -18.72 5.11 -15.22
N ALA A 66 -19.10 3.93 -15.73
CA ALA A 66 -18.30 2.71 -15.60
C ALA A 66 -16.94 2.84 -16.31
N LEU A 67 -16.91 3.42 -17.52
CA LEU A 67 -15.66 3.69 -18.23
C LEU A 67 -14.78 4.66 -17.46
N ASN A 68 -15.36 5.75 -16.94
CA ASN A 68 -14.63 6.67 -16.06
C ASN A 68 -14.01 5.93 -14.86
N LEU A 69 -14.81 5.18 -14.12
CA LEU A 69 -14.32 4.43 -12.95
C LEU A 69 -13.24 3.42 -13.33
N GLY A 70 -13.37 2.71 -14.46
CA GLY A 70 -12.38 1.78 -14.95
C GLY A 70 -11.06 2.45 -15.31
N LEU A 71 -11.12 3.54 -16.08
CA LEU A 71 -9.96 4.34 -16.50
C LEU A 71 -9.26 4.98 -15.30
N LEU A 72 -10.01 5.60 -14.38
CA LEU A 72 -9.46 6.22 -13.18
C LEU A 72 -8.74 5.19 -12.29
N ASN A 73 -9.36 4.03 -12.04
CA ASN A 73 -8.72 2.97 -11.27
C ASN A 73 -7.47 2.42 -11.95
N THR A 74 -7.44 2.37 -13.27
CA THR A 74 -6.27 1.94 -14.05
C THR A 74 -5.17 3.00 -14.03
N ALA A 75 -5.52 4.27 -14.14
CA ALA A 75 -4.59 5.39 -14.05
C ALA A 75 -3.89 5.42 -12.69
N LEU A 76 -4.62 5.18 -11.59
CA LEU A 76 -4.05 5.10 -10.24
C LEU A 76 -2.99 4.00 -10.05
N LEU A 77 -2.95 2.99 -10.93
CA LEU A 77 -1.92 1.95 -10.93
C LEU A 77 -0.69 2.32 -11.76
N LEU A 78 -0.81 3.29 -12.66
CA LEU A 78 0.21 3.65 -13.65
C LEU A 78 0.85 5.02 -13.38
N THR A 79 0.14 5.92 -12.70
CA THR A 79 0.63 7.25 -12.29
C THR A 79 0.38 7.47 -10.79
N SER A 80 0.89 8.58 -10.26
CA SER A 80 0.72 8.91 -8.85
C SER A 80 -0.76 9.20 -8.53
N ALA A 81 -1.18 8.90 -7.30
CA ALA A 81 -2.54 9.21 -6.86
C ALA A 81 -2.86 10.72 -6.93
N ALA A 82 -1.85 11.56 -6.68
CA ALA A 82 -1.95 13.01 -6.78
C ALA A 82 -2.20 13.45 -8.24
N THR A 83 -1.39 12.96 -9.19
CA THR A 83 -1.51 13.29 -10.61
C THR A 83 -2.83 12.78 -11.20
N ALA A 84 -3.21 11.53 -10.94
CA ALA A 84 -4.47 10.97 -11.44
C ALA A 84 -5.69 11.77 -10.96
N THR A 85 -5.70 12.16 -9.67
CA THR A 85 -6.81 12.94 -9.09
C THR A 85 -6.83 14.36 -9.63
N LEU A 86 -5.65 14.99 -9.81
CA LEU A 86 -5.56 16.32 -10.42
C LEU A 86 -6.12 16.32 -11.84
N LEU A 87 -5.77 15.31 -12.64
CA LEU A 87 -6.26 15.16 -14.01
C LEU A 87 -7.77 14.85 -14.03
N ASP A 88 -8.28 14.02 -13.13
CA ASP A 88 -9.74 13.76 -13.02
C ASP A 88 -10.53 15.01 -12.62
N ASN A 89 -9.95 15.86 -11.75
CA ASN A 89 -10.50 17.16 -11.38
C ASN A 89 -10.54 18.17 -12.54
N THR A 90 -9.92 17.87 -13.69
CA THR A 90 -10.11 18.67 -14.92
C THR A 90 -11.45 18.39 -15.61
N ALA A 91 -12.26 17.44 -15.14
CA ALA A 91 -13.57 17.17 -15.73
C ALA A 91 -14.46 18.40 -15.96
N PRO A 92 -14.53 19.43 -15.07
CA PRO A 92 -15.30 20.64 -15.34
C PRO A 92 -14.84 21.39 -16.60
N LEU A 93 -13.56 21.34 -16.96
CA LEU A 93 -13.05 21.88 -18.23
C LEU A 93 -13.74 21.21 -19.41
N TRP A 94 -13.77 19.88 -19.41
CA TRP A 94 -14.41 19.07 -20.44
C TRP A 94 -15.93 19.22 -20.46
N VAL A 95 -16.57 19.36 -19.29
CA VAL A 95 -18.00 19.67 -19.20
C VAL A 95 -18.30 21.02 -19.82
N GLY A 96 -17.48 22.05 -19.53
CA GLY A 96 -17.64 23.37 -20.11
C GLY A 96 -17.54 23.34 -21.63
N ILE A 97 -16.46 22.75 -22.15
CA ILE A 97 -16.25 22.58 -23.61
C ILE A 97 -17.39 21.77 -24.23
N GLY A 98 -17.79 20.66 -23.63
CA GLY A 98 -18.88 19.83 -24.12
C GLY A 98 -20.24 20.53 -24.08
N ALA A 99 -20.52 21.36 -23.08
CA ALA A 99 -21.75 22.16 -23.02
C ALA A 99 -21.80 23.24 -24.11
N LEU A 100 -20.65 23.87 -24.43
CA LEU A 100 -20.54 24.80 -25.56
C LEU A 100 -20.85 24.09 -26.89
N ILE A 101 -20.30 22.89 -27.11
CA ILE A 101 -20.40 22.17 -28.38
C ILE A 101 -21.75 21.46 -28.54
N VAL A 102 -22.20 20.73 -27.52
CA VAL A 102 -23.37 19.85 -27.59
C VAL A 102 -24.67 20.61 -27.37
N PHE A 103 -24.68 21.58 -26.45
CA PHE A 103 -25.88 22.32 -26.09
C PHE A 103 -25.89 23.76 -26.63
N GLY A 104 -24.79 24.22 -27.23
CA GLY A 104 -24.68 25.60 -27.73
C GLY A 104 -24.74 26.66 -26.62
N GLU A 105 -24.55 26.26 -25.36
CA GLU A 105 -24.64 27.16 -24.22
C GLU A 105 -23.47 28.17 -24.26
N ARG A 106 -23.70 29.42 -23.88
CA ARG A 106 -22.63 30.43 -23.80
C ARG A 106 -22.17 30.59 -22.35
N LEU A 107 -20.98 30.08 -22.04
CA LEU A 107 -20.37 30.20 -20.71
C LEU A 107 -19.75 31.59 -20.54
N LYS A 108 -20.22 32.35 -19.55
CA LYS A 108 -19.73 33.70 -19.22
C LYS A 108 -18.27 33.65 -18.72
N GLY A 109 -17.47 34.70 -18.95
CA GLY A 109 -16.05 34.75 -18.52
C GLY A 109 -15.79 34.44 -17.03
N ARG A 110 -16.77 34.73 -16.15
CA ARG A 110 -16.71 34.36 -14.72
C ARG A 110 -16.59 32.86 -14.45
N TYR A 111 -17.18 32.02 -15.32
CA TYR A 111 -17.08 30.56 -15.22
C TYR A 111 -15.63 30.12 -15.44
N TRP A 112 -14.99 30.65 -16.48
CA TRP A 112 -13.60 30.35 -16.82
C TRP A 112 -12.62 30.83 -15.75
N ALA A 113 -12.86 32.01 -15.18
CA ALA A 113 -12.08 32.50 -14.05
C ALA A 113 -12.21 31.59 -12.81
N GLY A 114 -13.43 31.16 -12.48
CA GLY A 114 -13.68 30.23 -11.37
C GLY A 114 -13.05 28.85 -11.61
N LEU A 115 -13.12 28.34 -12.84
CA LEU A 115 -12.47 27.08 -13.23
C LEU A 115 -10.95 27.16 -13.09
N ALA A 116 -10.33 28.24 -13.58
CA ALA A 116 -8.89 28.46 -13.44
C ALA A 116 -8.46 28.50 -11.96
N LEU A 117 -9.23 29.20 -11.12
CA LEU A 117 -8.98 29.26 -9.68
C LEU A 117 -9.12 27.87 -9.01
N ALA A 118 -10.14 27.09 -9.38
CA ALA A 118 -10.36 25.75 -8.84
C ALA A 118 -9.24 24.77 -9.24
N LEU A 119 -8.79 24.81 -10.50
CA LEU A 119 -7.68 23.98 -10.98
C LEU A 119 -6.36 24.38 -10.33
N ALA A 120 -6.11 25.67 -10.12
CA ALA A 120 -4.94 26.16 -9.39
C ALA A 120 -4.95 25.65 -7.93
N GLY A 121 -6.09 25.73 -7.24
CA GLY A 121 -6.23 25.17 -5.89
C GLY A 121 -5.98 23.66 -5.84
N ALA A 122 -6.51 22.90 -6.80
CA ALA A 122 -6.28 21.46 -6.89
C ALA A 122 -4.79 21.13 -7.13
N ALA A 123 -4.09 21.89 -7.98
CA ALA A 123 -2.67 21.71 -8.24
C ALA A 123 -1.81 21.96 -6.99
N VAL A 124 -2.13 22.99 -6.22
CA VAL A 124 -1.43 23.30 -4.95
C VAL A 124 -1.65 22.17 -3.93
N VAL A 125 -2.89 21.73 -3.73
CA VAL A 125 -3.22 20.65 -2.76
C VAL A 125 -2.58 19.33 -3.13
N THR A 126 -2.49 19.02 -4.42
CA THR A 126 -1.88 17.76 -4.89
C THR A 126 -0.35 17.80 -4.91
N GLY A 127 0.27 18.93 -4.56
CA GLY A 127 1.73 19.08 -4.55
C GLY A 127 2.34 19.01 -5.95
N PHE A 128 1.58 19.42 -6.97
CA PHE A 128 2.04 19.40 -8.36
C PHE A 128 3.23 20.37 -8.51
N ASN A 129 4.38 19.85 -8.94
CA ASN A 129 5.61 20.63 -9.10
C ASN A 129 5.91 20.84 -10.59
N PRO A 130 5.64 22.04 -11.16
CA PRO A 130 5.85 22.31 -12.59
C PRO A 130 7.31 22.22 -13.03
N THR A 131 8.25 22.40 -12.11
CA THR A 131 9.70 22.47 -12.39
C THR A 131 10.38 21.09 -12.42
N ALA A 132 9.69 20.02 -11.99
CA ALA A 132 10.23 18.66 -11.95
C ALA A 132 10.30 17.96 -13.32
N GLY A 133 9.83 18.61 -14.40
CA GLY A 133 9.73 18.02 -15.74
C GLY A 133 8.49 17.11 -15.86
N PHE A 134 7.57 17.49 -16.75
CA PHE A 134 6.41 16.65 -17.07
C PHE A 134 6.84 15.59 -18.10
N VAL A 135 7.11 14.37 -17.65
CA VAL A 135 7.32 13.22 -18.55
C VAL A 135 5.98 12.52 -18.71
N PRO A 136 5.30 12.63 -19.87
CA PRO A 136 3.98 12.05 -20.06
C PRO A 136 4.05 10.52 -19.91
N ASN A 137 3.34 9.97 -18.94
CA ASN A 137 3.21 8.53 -18.79
C ASN A 137 1.87 8.06 -19.38
N ARG A 138 1.80 6.78 -19.77
CA ARG A 138 0.56 6.13 -20.23
C ARG A 138 -0.59 6.29 -19.21
N GLY A 139 -0.26 6.33 -17.92
CA GLY A 139 -1.22 6.58 -16.84
C GLY A 139 -1.89 7.96 -16.92
N ASP A 140 -1.15 9.00 -17.33
CA ASP A 140 -1.67 10.37 -17.42
C ASP A 140 -2.65 10.50 -18.60
N ALA A 141 -2.36 9.85 -19.73
CA ALA A 141 -3.27 9.76 -20.86
C ALA A 141 -4.58 9.03 -20.51
N ILE A 142 -4.48 7.94 -19.75
CA ILE A 142 -5.64 7.18 -19.25
C ILE A 142 -6.46 8.04 -18.27
N ALA A 143 -5.81 8.80 -17.38
CA ALA A 143 -6.49 9.71 -16.45
C ALA A 143 -7.26 10.82 -17.19
N PHE A 144 -6.67 11.42 -18.23
CA PHE A 144 -7.35 12.37 -19.11
C PHE A 144 -8.56 11.76 -19.82
N GLY A 145 -8.42 10.51 -20.29
CA GLY A 145 -9.54 9.73 -20.82
C GLY A 145 -10.66 9.59 -19.79
N GLY A 146 -10.32 9.22 -18.55
CA GLY A 146 -11.26 9.15 -17.42
C GLY A 146 -12.04 10.45 -17.21
N ALA A 147 -11.33 11.57 -17.07
CA ALA A 147 -11.91 12.90 -16.89
C ALA A 147 -12.91 13.28 -17.99
N THR A 148 -12.61 12.89 -19.24
CA THR A 148 -13.49 13.11 -20.39
C THR A 148 -14.75 12.27 -20.28
N PHE A 149 -14.65 10.99 -19.93
CA PHE A 149 -15.83 10.15 -19.71
C PHE A 149 -16.66 10.61 -18.50
N TYR A 150 -16.02 11.14 -17.46
CA TYR A 150 -16.75 11.75 -16.34
C TYR A 150 -17.55 12.97 -16.80
N ALA A 151 -16.97 13.82 -17.66
CA ALA A 151 -17.68 14.93 -18.26
C ALA A 151 -18.83 14.49 -19.17
N VAL A 152 -18.64 13.46 -19.99
CA VAL A 152 -19.70 12.84 -20.81
C VAL A 152 -20.85 12.35 -19.93
N TYR A 153 -20.54 11.67 -18.82
CA TYR A 153 -21.55 11.26 -17.84
C TYR A 153 -22.33 12.46 -17.29
N LEU A 154 -21.68 13.57 -16.95
CA LEU A 154 -22.36 14.77 -16.43
C LEU A 154 -23.26 15.43 -17.49
N LEU A 155 -22.83 15.49 -18.75
CA LEU A 155 -23.64 16.04 -19.85
C LEU A 155 -24.85 15.15 -20.18
N ILE A 156 -24.65 13.82 -20.20
CA ILE A 156 -25.75 12.85 -20.35
C ILE A 156 -26.74 13.00 -19.18
N THR A 157 -26.23 13.21 -17.97
CA THR A 157 -27.06 13.45 -16.78
C THR A 157 -27.88 14.71 -16.92
N GLN A 158 -27.31 15.82 -17.40
CA GLN A 158 -28.04 17.06 -17.64
C GLN A 158 -29.19 16.86 -18.66
N ARG A 159 -28.99 16.04 -19.69
CA ARG A 159 -30.04 15.74 -20.68
C ARG A 159 -31.08 14.76 -20.14
N GLY A 160 -30.66 13.62 -19.59
CA GLY A 160 -31.54 12.56 -19.11
C GLY A 160 -32.41 12.99 -17.94
N ARG A 161 -31.92 13.90 -17.09
CA ARG A 161 -32.65 14.46 -15.95
C ARG A 161 -33.73 15.49 -16.31
N ARG A 162 -33.86 15.86 -17.60
CA ARG A 162 -35.01 16.67 -18.05
C ARG A 162 -36.31 15.88 -17.99
N ASP A 163 -36.25 14.59 -18.31
CA ASP A 163 -37.43 13.73 -18.46
C ASP A 163 -37.51 12.62 -17.40
N LEU A 164 -36.37 12.26 -16.79
CA LEU A 164 -36.29 11.27 -15.69
C LEU A 164 -36.13 11.98 -14.35
N ASP A 165 -36.90 11.52 -13.35
CA ASP A 165 -36.74 12.01 -11.99
C ASP A 165 -35.37 11.61 -11.40
N SER A 166 -35.00 12.30 -10.33
CA SER A 166 -33.67 12.22 -9.75
C SER A 166 -33.25 10.83 -9.29
N LEU A 167 -34.19 10.11 -8.70
CA LEU A 167 -33.94 8.84 -8.06
C LEU A 167 -33.95 7.72 -9.10
N SER A 168 -34.88 7.79 -10.05
CA SER A 168 -34.94 6.87 -11.20
C SER A 168 -33.69 6.95 -12.05
N TYR A 169 -33.25 8.15 -12.41
CA TYR A 169 -32.03 8.34 -13.18
C TYR A 169 -30.81 7.81 -12.43
N LEU A 170 -30.70 8.13 -11.13
CA LEU A 170 -29.60 7.65 -10.29
C LEU A 170 -29.56 6.12 -10.29
N TRP A 171 -30.68 5.46 -10.00
CA TRP A 171 -30.75 4.00 -9.99
C TRP A 171 -30.32 3.38 -11.33
N LEU A 172 -30.81 3.92 -12.46
CA LEU A 172 -30.42 3.45 -13.79
C LEU A 172 -28.93 3.57 -14.04
N VAL A 173 -28.31 4.69 -13.66
CA VAL A 173 -26.85 4.88 -13.76
C VAL A 173 -26.12 3.88 -12.89
N VAL A 174 -26.48 3.73 -11.61
CA VAL A 174 -25.75 2.85 -10.69
C VAL A 174 -25.91 1.38 -11.10
N ALA A 175 -27.11 0.97 -11.52
CA ALA A 175 -27.39 -0.40 -11.96
C ALA A 175 -26.63 -0.73 -13.26
N SER A 176 -26.73 0.12 -14.28
CA SER A 176 -26.02 -0.11 -15.55
C SER A 176 -24.49 -0.02 -15.40
N ALA A 177 -23.98 0.90 -14.57
CA ALA A 177 -22.56 0.96 -14.24
C ALA A 177 -22.09 -0.29 -13.50
N GLY A 178 -22.87 -0.77 -12.52
CA GLY A 178 -22.58 -2.00 -11.78
C GLY A 178 -22.52 -3.22 -12.68
N VAL A 179 -23.48 -3.37 -13.59
CA VAL A 179 -23.48 -4.46 -14.59
C VAL A 179 -22.26 -4.35 -15.50
N ALA A 180 -21.99 -3.18 -16.07
CA ALA A 180 -20.86 -2.98 -16.97
C ALA A 180 -19.50 -3.26 -16.31
N LEU A 181 -19.31 -2.78 -15.07
CA LEU A 181 -18.09 -3.04 -14.30
C LEU A 181 -17.97 -4.53 -13.92
N THR A 182 -19.09 -5.22 -13.67
CA THR A 182 -19.10 -6.65 -13.39
C THR A 182 -18.66 -7.43 -14.62
N LEU A 183 -19.25 -7.15 -15.78
CA LEU A 183 -18.87 -7.75 -17.05
C LEU A 183 -17.40 -7.47 -17.39
N ALA A 184 -16.94 -6.24 -17.20
CA ALA A 184 -15.54 -5.88 -17.40
C ALA A 184 -14.59 -6.64 -16.45
N SER A 185 -14.96 -6.76 -15.17
CA SER A 185 -14.18 -7.50 -14.17
C SER A 185 -14.11 -9.01 -14.48
N LEU A 186 -15.22 -9.59 -14.97
CA LEU A 186 -15.27 -10.97 -15.43
C LEU A 186 -14.41 -11.18 -16.69
N ALA A 187 -14.48 -10.25 -17.65
CA ALA A 187 -13.66 -10.30 -18.87
C ALA A 187 -12.16 -10.21 -18.55
N LEU A 188 -11.79 -9.41 -17.55
CA LEU A 188 -10.43 -9.30 -17.02
C LEU A 188 -10.03 -10.44 -16.07
N ARG A 189 -10.91 -11.45 -15.89
CA ARG A 189 -10.72 -12.59 -14.98
C ARG A 189 -10.35 -12.19 -13.54
N LEU A 190 -10.91 -11.07 -13.07
CA LEU A 190 -10.72 -10.62 -11.70
C LEU A 190 -11.67 -11.40 -10.77
N PRO A 191 -11.17 -11.95 -9.65
CA PRO A 191 -12.03 -12.63 -8.70
C PRO A 191 -12.98 -11.61 -8.07
N LEU A 192 -14.29 -11.80 -8.28
CA LEU A 192 -15.36 -11.00 -7.68
C LEU A 192 -15.73 -11.48 -6.26
N PHE A 193 -15.54 -12.78 -6.03
CA PHE A 193 -15.85 -13.50 -4.80
C PHE A 193 -14.58 -14.24 -4.31
N GLY A 194 -14.48 -14.47 -3.00
CA GLY A 194 -13.31 -15.12 -2.39
C GLY A 194 -12.42 -14.21 -1.53
N TYR A 195 -12.81 -12.95 -1.36
CA TYR A 195 -12.19 -12.08 -0.34
C TYR A 195 -12.71 -12.45 1.05
N SER A 196 -11.88 -12.31 2.09
CA SER A 196 -12.25 -12.72 3.45
C SER A 196 -13.46 -11.94 3.97
N LEU A 197 -14.28 -12.54 4.85
CA LEU A 197 -15.42 -11.85 5.49
C LEU A 197 -14.97 -10.57 6.23
N ARG A 198 -13.69 -10.51 6.65
CA ARG A 198 -13.05 -9.33 7.22
C ARG A 198 -12.77 -8.23 6.19
N THR A 199 -12.53 -8.57 4.92
CA THR A 199 -12.38 -7.62 3.80
C THR A 199 -13.73 -7.01 3.39
N TYR A 200 -14.82 -7.77 3.53
CA TYR A 200 -16.19 -7.28 3.35
C TYR A 200 -16.72 -6.48 4.54
N ALA A 201 -16.36 -6.86 5.77
CA ALA A 201 -16.83 -6.21 7.01
C ALA A 201 -15.93 -5.06 7.49
N ALA A 202 -14.67 -5.03 7.09
CA ALA A 202 -13.71 -4.02 7.49
C ALA A 202 -12.74 -3.72 6.36
N GLY A 203 -12.49 -2.44 6.17
CA GLY A 203 -11.13 -2.01 6.01
C GLY A 203 -10.22 -2.61 7.10
N GLY A 204 -9.63 -3.78 6.85
CA GLY A 204 -9.00 -4.59 7.89
C GLY A 204 -8.05 -5.65 7.33
N ARG A 205 -6.80 -5.23 7.11
CA ARG A 205 -5.54 -6.00 6.99
C ARG A 205 -5.56 -7.31 6.18
N ARG A 206 -5.03 -7.24 4.95
CA ARG A 206 -3.90 -8.05 4.40
C ARG A 206 -3.82 -7.86 2.87
N VAL A 207 -2.66 -7.43 2.37
CA VAL A 207 -2.35 -7.21 0.95
C VAL A 207 -1.47 -8.34 0.41
N LEU A 208 -2.02 -9.53 0.18
CA LEU A 208 -1.22 -10.60 -0.42
C LEU A 208 -1.92 -11.47 -1.49
N ALA A 209 -3.13 -11.15 -1.92
CA ALA A 209 -3.85 -12.00 -2.89
C ALA A 209 -3.80 -11.54 -4.37
N GLY A 210 -3.10 -10.44 -4.68
CA GLY A 210 -3.10 -9.88 -6.05
C GLY A 210 -2.01 -10.39 -7.01
N ARG A 211 -0.95 -11.04 -6.49
CA ARG A 211 0.23 -11.39 -7.30
C ARG A 211 0.22 -12.77 -7.96
N ARG A 212 -0.72 -13.66 -7.61
CA ARG A 212 -0.76 -15.02 -8.16
C ARG A 212 -1.42 -15.16 -9.53
N LEU A 213 -2.23 -14.18 -9.96
CA LEU A 213 -2.96 -14.28 -11.24
C LEU A 213 -2.14 -13.86 -12.46
N ALA A 214 -1.02 -13.14 -12.28
CA ALA A 214 -0.15 -12.74 -13.39
C ALA A 214 0.82 -13.86 -13.83
N ALA A 215 1.03 -14.90 -13.01
CA ALA A 215 1.95 -15.99 -13.32
C ALA A 215 1.35 -17.03 -14.29
N ASP A 216 0.03 -17.24 -14.27
CA ASP A 216 -0.65 -18.24 -15.11
C ASP A 216 -0.89 -17.77 -16.56
N GLN A 217 -0.65 -16.50 -16.90
CA GLN A 217 -0.79 -16.01 -18.28
C GLN A 217 0.48 -16.17 -19.12
N LEU A 218 1.62 -16.57 -18.55
CA LEU A 218 2.89 -16.70 -19.28
C LEU A 218 3.19 -18.10 -19.83
N CYS A 219 2.37 -19.13 -19.54
CA CYS A 219 2.60 -20.49 -20.03
C CYS A 219 1.30 -21.14 -20.53
N PRO A 220 0.98 -21.13 -21.84
CA PRO A 220 -0.14 -21.89 -22.36
C PRO A 220 0.31 -23.32 -22.68
N GLY A 221 -0.35 -24.32 -22.08
CA GLY A 221 -0.42 -25.66 -22.68
C GLY A 221 -0.33 -26.86 -21.73
N ARG A 222 -1.48 -27.48 -21.40
CA ARG A 222 -1.79 -28.87 -21.78
C ARG A 222 -3.23 -29.26 -21.39
N PRO A 223 -3.91 -30.11 -22.19
CA PRO A 223 -5.26 -30.58 -21.91
C PRO A 223 -5.27 -31.77 -20.93
N ALA A 224 -6.48 -32.04 -20.43
CA ALA A 224 -6.80 -33.02 -19.41
C ALA A 224 -6.64 -34.48 -19.89
N GLY A 225 -6.11 -35.32 -18.99
CA GLY A 225 -6.29 -36.78 -18.97
C GLY A 225 -5.10 -37.62 -19.45
N PHE A 226 -4.31 -38.15 -18.51
CA PHE A 226 -3.80 -39.54 -18.59
C PHE A 226 -3.25 -40.03 -17.25
N ASP A 227 -3.41 -41.34 -17.03
CA ASP A 227 -3.32 -42.10 -15.78
C ASP A 227 -1.91 -42.67 -15.50
N ARG A 228 -1.72 -43.21 -14.29
CA ARG A 228 -0.46 -43.73 -13.72
C ARG A 228 0.23 -44.83 -14.54
N GLY A 229 1.57 -44.76 -14.62
CA GLY A 229 2.44 -45.93 -14.83
C GLY A 229 3.78 -45.58 -15.50
N ASP A 230 4.86 -46.11 -14.92
CA ASP A 230 6.25 -46.17 -15.43
C ASP A 230 7.22 -44.99 -15.22
N ARG A 231 8.32 -45.34 -14.53
CA ARG A 231 9.59 -44.59 -14.41
C ARG A 231 10.50 -44.97 -15.59
N ALA A 232 10.90 -44.01 -16.42
CA ALA A 232 12.26 -43.88 -16.96
C ALA A 232 12.42 -42.62 -17.85
N ALA A 233 13.48 -41.84 -17.56
CA ALA A 233 14.33 -41.02 -18.45
C ALA A 233 13.76 -39.88 -19.34
N GLY A 234 13.90 -38.63 -18.86
CA GLY A 234 14.25 -37.38 -19.60
C GLY A 234 13.19 -36.70 -20.51
N PRO A 235 13.24 -35.36 -20.76
CA PRO A 235 14.39 -34.45 -20.62
C PRO A 235 14.24 -33.37 -19.52
N ALA A 236 15.38 -32.76 -19.20
CA ALA A 236 15.63 -31.84 -18.09
C ALA A 236 14.87 -30.51 -18.14
N GLY A 237 14.49 -30.01 -16.97
CA GLY A 237 14.14 -28.59 -16.76
C GLY A 237 12.75 -28.32 -16.16
N CYS A 238 12.54 -28.72 -14.90
CA CYS A 238 11.64 -28.03 -13.94
C CYS A 238 11.64 -28.81 -12.61
N ASP A 239 12.51 -28.46 -11.67
CA ASP A 239 12.46 -29.01 -10.31
C ASP A 239 11.28 -28.40 -9.54
N ARG A 240 10.27 -29.23 -9.26
CA ARG A 240 9.07 -28.89 -8.48
C ARG A 240 9.26 -29.00 -6.97
N ALA A 241 10.49 -29.15 -6.47
CA ALA A 241 10.76 -29.42 -5.04
C ALA A 241 10.93 -28.16 -4.16
N ALA A 242 10.55 -26.97 -4.63
CA ALA A 242 10.74 -25.72 -3.88
C ALA A 242 9.43 -24.92 -3.73
N LEU A 243 8.32 -25.55 -3.33
CA LEU A 243 7.05 -24.86 -3.12
C LEU A 243 6.10 -25.63 -2.17
N ASP A 244 6.60 -26.09 -1.02
CA ASP A 244 5.72 -26.45 0.12
C ASP A 244 6.43 -26.16 1.46
N PRO A 245 5.91 -25.24 2.30
CA PRO A 245 6.26 -25.18 3.72
C PRO A 245 5.43 -26.20 4.54
N PRO A 246 5.89 -26.61 5.74
CA PRO A 246 5.28 -27.70 6.48
C PRO A 246 3.89 -27.32 7.02
N VAL A 247 2.97 -28.28 6.90
CA VAL A 247 1.61 -28.23 7.44
C VAL A 247 1.65 -28.27 8.98
N GLY A 248 1.33 -27.14 9.61
CA GLY A 248 1.05 -27.05 11.05
C GLY A 248 -0.44 -27.28 11.33
N ARG A 249 -0.73 -28.27 12.19
CA ARG A 249 -2.06 -28.74 12.60
C ARG A 249 -2.99 -27.64 13.12
N ALA A 250 -4.28 -27.85 12.84
CA ALA A 250 -5.40 -27.20 13.51
C ALA A 250 -5.32 -27.37 15.04
N VAL A 251 -5.61 -26.30 15.78
CA VAL A 251 -5.88 -26.34 17.21
C VAL A 251 -7.31 -25.85 17.43
N ASP A 252 -8.10 -26.69 18.07
CA ASP A 252 -9.49 -26.50 18.44
C ASP A 252 -9.70 -25.30 19.38
N THR A 253 -10.73 -24.50 19.12
CA THR A 253 -11.32 -23.57 20.10
C THR A 253 -12.34 -24.30 20.98
N PRO A 254 -12.34 -24.13 22.31
CA PRO A 254 -13.54 -24.40 23.11
C PRO A 254 -14.49 -23.20 23.11
N ALA A 255 -15.78 -23.54 23.09
CA ALA A 255 -16.92 -22.64 23.16
C ALA A 255 -17.25 -22.20 24.60
N GLY A 256 -17.89 -21.03 24.74
CA GLY A 256 -18.49 -20.48 25.97
C GLY A 256 -18.05 -19.03 26.18
N ALA A 257 -18.90 -18.01 26.41
CA ALA A 257 -20.24 -17.98 26.97
C ALA A 257 -21.06 -16.79 26.41
N ARG A 258 -22.38 -16.92 26.56
CA ARG A 258 -23.44 -16.01 26.12
C ARG A 258 -23.64 -14.85 27.10
N GLY A 259 -24.12 -13.71 26.60
CA GLY A 259 -25.30 -13.05 27.17
C GLY A 259 -25.16 -11.65 27.80
N ALA A 260 -26.13 -10.80 27.44
CA ALA A 260 -26.56 -9.50 27.99
C ALA A 260 -25.66 -8.28 27.66
N GLY A 261 -26.10 -7.19 27.02
CA GLY A 261 -27.43 -6.67 26.75
C GLY A 261 -27.78 -5.53 27.71
N ARG A 262 -27.45 -4.26 27.36
CA ARG A 262 -28.33 -3.08 27.48
C ARG A 262 -27.66 -1.75 27.10
N ALA A 263 -28.42 -1.04 26.27
CA ALA A 263 -28.53 0.38 25.94
C ALA A 263 -27.71 1.49 26.64
N ALA A 264 -27.28 2.41 25.76
CA ALA A 264 -27.39 3.88 25.82
C ALA A 264 -26.47 4.69 26.76
N GLY A 265 -25.77 5.67 26.14
CA GLY A 265 -25.22 6.83 26.84
C GLY A 265 -24.13 7.54 26.05
N ASN A 266 -24.48 8.64 25.38
CA ASN A 266 -23.55 9.63 24.85
C ASN A 266 -22.48 10.00 25.88
N LEU A 267 -21.20 9.92 25.51
CA LEU A 267 -20.12 10.62 26.23
C LEU A 267 -19.13 11.25 25.22
N PRO A 268 -18.66 12.47 25.50
CA PRO A 268 -17.98 13.34 24.54
C PRO A 268 -16.54 12.90 24.29
N VAL A 269 -16.06 13.13 23.07
CA VAL A 269 -14.65 13.00 22.69
C VAL A 269 -13.87 14.15 23.33
N PRO A 270 -12.86 13.92 24.20
CA PRO A 270 -11.98 14.98 24.63
C PRO A 270 -10.87 15.16 23.59
N GLU A 271 -10.91 16.30 22.89
CA GLU A 271 -9.72 16.95 22.35
C GLU A 271 -8.72 17.16 23.49
N THR A 272 -7.61 16.42 23.49
CA THR A 272 -6.26 16.80 23.97
C THR A 272 -5.44 15.54 24.18
N TYR A 273 -4.55 15.23 23.23
CA TYR A 273 -3.39 14.39 23.54
C TYR A 273 -2.33 15.29 24.19
N PRO A 274 -1.94 15.07 25.47
CA PRO A 274 -0.81 15.78 26.02
C PRO A 274 0.46 15.23 25.39
N LEU A 275 1.05 16.03 24.50
CA LEU A 275 2.47 15.99 24.16
C LEU A 275 3.27 16.16 25.45
N ASN A 276 3.77 15.06 26.00
CA ASN A 276 4.91 15.08 26.92
C ASN A 276 5.68 13.76 26.83
N PHE A 277 6.29 13.53 25.67
CA PHE A 277 7.35 12.55 25.47
C PHE A 277 8.72 13.25 25.52
N GLN A 278 8.93 14.11 26.53
CA GLN A 278 10.28 14.49 26.94
C GLN A 278 10.70 13.56 28.06
N GLY A 279 11.74 12.78 27.79
CA GLY A 279 12.38 11.92 28.76
C GLY A 279 12.83 12.72 29.98
N ARG A 280 12.17 12.49 31.12
CA ARG A 280 12.89 12.44 32.38
C ARG A 280 13.30 11.00 32.60
N LEU A 281 14.51 10.70 32.17
CA LEU A 281 15.31 9.61 32.71
C LEU A 281 15.24 9.68 34.24
N CYS A 282 14.99 8.54 34.89
CA CYS A 282 15.43 8.32 36.25
C CYS A 282 16.96 8.41 36.24
N GLN A 283 17.51 9.61 36.45
CA GLN A 283 18.88 9.77 36.92
C GLN A 283 18.84 9.74 38.44
N VAL A 284 19.19 8.59 39.01
CA VAL A 284 19.77 8.54 40.36
C VAL A 284 21.24 8.15 40.14
N PRO A 285 22.22 8.96 40.55
CA PRO A 285 23.62 8.61 40.39
C PRO A 285 23.94 7.36 41.23
N GLY A 286 24.56 6.35 40.63
CA GLY A 286 25.31 5.33 41.38
C GLY A 286 24.72 3.93 41.49
N THR A 287 23.54 3.60 40.94
CA THR A 287 23.10 2.19 40.83
C THR A 287 22.24 1.95 39.59
N PHE A 288 22.72 1.12 38.66
CA PHE A 288 21.90 0.58 37.56
C PHE A 288 20.85 -0.38 38.14
N ARG A 289 19.65 0.11 38.48
CA ARG A 289 18.48 -0.77 38.68
C ARG A 289 17.59 -0.73 37.44
N LYS A 290 17.29 -1.92 36.89
CA LYS A 290 16.27 -2.16 35.85
C LYS A 290 15.00 -1.36 36.17
N CYS A 291 14.39 -0.73 35.15
CA CYS A 291 13.07 -0.09 35.27
C CYS A 291 12.08 -1.05 35.93
N GLN A 292 11.80 -0.86 37.21
CA GLN A 292 10.79 -1.61 37.94
C GLN A 292 9.43 -0.94 37.73
N ALA A 293 8.49 -1.74 37.22
CA ALA A 293 7.04 -1.54 37.17
C ALA A 293 6.51 -0.23 36.57
N LEU A 294 5.81 -0.34 35.42
CA LEU A 294 4.93 0.72 34.92
C LEU A 294 3.91 1.10 36.02
N SER A 295 3.84 2.38 36.39
CA SER A 295 2.94 2.79 37.47
C SER A 295 1.46 2.51 37.11
N PRO A 296 0.63 1.97 38.02
CA PRO A 296 -0.78 1.69 37.76
C PRO A 296 -1.59 2.92 37.33
N ARG A 297 -1.12 4.14 37.65
CA ARG A 297 -1.74 5.40 37.24
C ARG A 297 -1.58 5.69 35.75
N LEU A 298 -0.43 5.38 35.16
CA LEU A 298 -0.16 5.54 33.71
C LEU A 298 -1.00 4.59 32.86
N LEU A 299 -1.37 3.44 33.42
CA LEU A 299 -2.06 2.37 32.70
C LEU A 299 -3.60 2.49 32.74
N ARG A 300 -4.19 3.38 33.56
CA ARG A 300 -5.66 3.46 33.77
C ARG A 300 -6.50 3.72 32.51
N GLY A 301 -5.93 4.37 31.49
CA GLY A 301 -6.63 4.66 30.23
C GLY A 301 -6.68 3.49 29.24
N TYR A 302 -5.97 2.39 29.52
CA TYR A 302 -5.84 1.26 28.59
C TYR A 302 -6.79 0.12 28.96
N PRO A 303 -7.33 -0.61 27.95
CA PRO A 303 -8.07 -1.85 28.15
C PRO A 303 -7.33 -2.82 29.09
N GLU A 304 -8.07 -3.54 29.91
CA GLU A 304 -7.51 -4.41 30.96
C GLU A 304 -6.52 -5.45 30.43
N THR A 305 -6.80 -6.01 29.25
CA THR A 305 -5.91 -6.94 28.54
C THR A 305 -4.56 -6.32 28.17
N GLU A 306 -4.55 -5.03 27.84
CA GLU A 306 -3.32 -4.30 27.52
C GLU A 306 -2.53 -3.98 28.78
N ARG A 307 -3.22 -3.62 29.87
CA ARG A 307 -2.61 -3.39 31.17
C ARG A 307 -1.94 -4.65 31.72
N GLN A 308 -2.62 -5.80 31.61
CA GLN A 308 -2.10 -7.10 32.03
C GLN A 308 -0.86 -7.49 31.22
N TRP A 309 -0.93 -7.44 29.90
CA TRP A 309 0.23 -7.77 29.06
C TRP A 309 1.44 -6.84 29.31
N MET A 310 1.20 -5.53 29.48
CA MET A 310 2.25 -4.55 29.81
C MET A 310 2.85 -4.78 31.21
N SER A 311 2.04 -5.12 32.21
CA SER A 311 2.51 -5.36 33.58
C SER A 311 3.26 -6.69 33.70
N GLU A 312 2.77 -7.76 33.06
CA GLU A 312 3.44 -9.06 32.96
C GLU A 312 4.79 -8.93 32.25
N SER A 313 4.85 -8.18 31.16
CA SER A 313 6.09 -7.96 30.42
C SER A 313 7.09 -7.05 31.16
N ALA A 314 6.62 -6.03 31.89
CA ALA A 314 7.46 -5.08 32.61
C ALA A 314 8.04 -5.62 33.91
N ASN A 315 7.32 -6.51 34.60
CA ASN A 315 7.77 -7.09 35.87
C ASN A 315 8.78 -8.24 35.69
N GLY A 316 9.30 -8.43 34.48
CA GLY A 316 10.08 -9.62 34.15
C GLY A 316 9.27 -10.87 34.49
N GLY A 317 7.97 -10.86 34.13
CA GLY A 317 7.01 -11.90 34.43
C GLY A 317 7.67 -13.26 34.28
N GLN A 318 7.43 -14.10 35.29
CA GLN A 318 7.90 -15.49 35.34
C GLN A 318 8.08 -16.00 33.93
N GLN A 319 9.30 -16.42 33.59
CA GLN A 319 9.58 -17.09 32.32
C GLN A 319 8.45 -18.09 32.11
N ASN A 320 7.52 -17.77 31.21
CA ASN A 320 6.58 -18.79 30.78
C ASN A 320 7.49 -19.88 30.23
N ALA A 321 7.44 -21.07 30.81
CA ALA A 321 8.24 -22.20 30.34
C ALA A 321 8.00 -22.53 28.86
N ASN A 322 7.01 -21.88 28.23
CA ASN A 322 6.66 -21.91 26.82
C ASN A 322 7.03 -20.64 26.02
N THR A 323 7.68 -19.61 26.57
CA THR A 323 8.31 -18.55 25.75
C THR A 323 9.58 -19.13 25.16
N GLN A 324 9.40 -19.90 24.09
CA GLN A 324 10.47 -20.57 23.39
C GLN A 324 11.36 -19.50 22.77
N TYR A 325 12.54 -19.27 23.36
CA TYR A 325 13.59 -18.53 22.67
C TYR A 325 13.79 -19.20 21.31
N PRO A 326 13.81 -18.45 20.20
CA PRO A 326 14.10 -19.05 18.91
C PRO A 326 15.44 -19.80 19.00
N SER A 327 15.44 -21.09 18.73
CA SER A 327 16.66 -21.92 18.78
C SER A 327 17.68 -21.54 17.70
N SER A 328 17.23 -20.80 16.68
CA SER A 328 18.06 -20.26 15.61
C SER A 328 18.97 -19.12 16.08
N SER A 329 20.22 -19.11 15.61
CA SER A 329 21.18 -18.04 15.87
C SER A 329 20.62 -16.64 15.53
N LEU A 330 21.09 -15.59 16.22
CA LEU A 330 20.69 -14.21 15.92
C LEU A 330 20.99 -13.84 14.46
N GLN A 331 22.14 -14.27 13.92
CA GLN A 331 22.51 -14.05 12.54
C GLN A 331 21.51 -14.66 11.55
N SER A 332 21.04 -15.89 11.82
CA SER A 332 20.00 -16.55 11.01
C SER A 332 18.70 -15.75 11.02
N ARG A 333 18.26 -15.26 12.19
CA ARG A 333 17.05 -14.45 12.32
C ARG A 333 17.16 -13.10 11.64
N LEU A 334 18.34 -12.46 11.72
CA LEU A 334 18.60 -11.23 10.97
C LEU A 334 18.51 -11.50 9.46
N SER A 335 19.14 -12.57 8.97
CA SER A 335 19.09 -12.94 7.55
C SER A 335 17.66 -13.24 7.07
N GLU A 336 16.86 -13.97 7.87
CA GLU A 336 15.46 -14.25 7.56
C GLU A 336 14.62 -12.95 7.51
N PHE A 337 14.82 -12.06 8.48
CA PHE A 337 14.14 -10.76 8.50
C PHE A 337 14.54 -9.91 7.29
N LEU A 338 15.82 -9.89 6.93
CA LEU A 338 16.31 -9.17 5.74
C LEU A 338 15.77 -9.78 4.44
N ALA A 339 15.56 -11.09 4.38
CA ALA A 339 14.96 -11.77 3.23
C ALA A 339 13.48 -11.42 3.08
N ALA A 340 12.75 -11.35 4.19
CA ALA A 340 11.31 -11.10 4.21
C ALA A 340 10.92 -9.66 3.87
N HIS A 341 11.82 -8.69 4.06
CA HIS A 341 11.55 -7.26 3.88
C HIS A 341 12.37 -6.66 2.73
N THR A 342 11.83 -5.66 2.04
CA THR A 342 12.47 -5.09 0.84
C THR A 342 13.08 -3.72 1.05
N THR A 343 12.52 -2.95 1.98
CA THR A 343 12.78 -1.51 2.07
C THR A 343 13.58 -1.18 3.32
N LEU A 344 14.67 -0.43 3.13
CA LEU A 344 15.52 0.11 4.17
C LEU A 344 15.39 1.64 4.15
N THR A 345 15.08 2.24 5.29
CA THR A 345 15.19 3.70 5.45
C THR A 345 16.61 4.03 5.89
N LEU A 346 17.41 4.58 4.98
CA LEU A 346 18.75 5.09 5.25
C LEU A 346 18.67 6.47 5.90
N ALA A 347 19.47 6.69 6.93
CA ALA A 347 19.73 7.98 7.53
C ALA A 347 21.19 8.35 7.27
N THR A 348 21.38 9.47 6.58
CA THR A 348 22.68 10.02 6.17
C THR A 348 22.81 11.45 6.70
N VAL A 349 24.03 11.98 6.70
CA VAL A 349 24.30 13.35 7.17
C VAL A 349 24.98 14.11 6.04
N GLY A 350 24.47 15.31 5.75
CA GLY A 350 25.06 16.22 4.76
C GLY A 350 26.39 16.81 5.24
N PRO A 351 27.20 17.39 4.33
CA PRO A 351 28.45 18.04 4.69
C PRO A 351 28.30 19.19 5.70
N ASP A 352 27.12 19.82 5.74
CA ASP A 352 26.71 20.85 6.68
C ASP A 352 26.20 20.31 8.03
N GLY A 353 26.18 18.98 8.19
CA GLY A 353 25.63 18.30 9.36
C GLY A 353 24.12 18.06 9.32
N ALA A 354 23.42 18.46 8.24
CA ALA A 354 21.98 18.28 8.15
C ALA A 354 21.60 16.79 7.98
N PRO A 355 20.66 16.25 8.78
CA PRO A 355 20.23 14.87 8.63
C PRO A 355 19.30 14.71 7.42
N ALA A 356 19.46 13.62 6.68
CA ALA A 356 18.58 13.23 5.59
C ALA A 356 18.19 11.76 5.71
N ALA A 357 16.92 11.46 5.41
CA ALA A 357 16.41 10.09 5.37
C ALA A 357 15.86 9.75 3.99
N ALA A 358 16.22 8.58 3.46
CA ALA A 358 15.76 8.10 2.16
C ALA A 358 15.42 6.61 2.23
N ALA A 359 14.31 6.21 1.60
CA ALA A 359 13.96 4.80 1.46
C ALA A 359 14.66 4.22 0.22
N VAL A 360 15.33 3.07 0.39
CA VAL A 360 15.95 2.32 -0.70
C VAL A 360 15.51 0.87 -0.67
N PHE A 361 15.40 0.26 -1.84
CA PHE A 361 15.29 -1.20 -1.94
C PHE A 361 16.67 -1.82 -1.79
N TYR A 362 16.77 -2.83 -0.94
CA TYR A 362 18.03 -3.52 -0.67
C TYR A 362 17.91 -5.03 -0.89
N ALA A 363 19.05 -5.68 -1.11
CA ALA A 363 19.24 -7.12 -1.00
C ALA A 363 20.44 -7.41 -0.09
N HIS A 364 20.56 -8.62 0.43
CA HIS A 364 21.65 -8.97 1.35
C HIS A 364 22.35 -10.27 0.95
N ASP A 365 23.63 -10.37 1.30
CA ASP A 365 24.44 -11.59 1.14
C ASP A 365 24.48 -12.42 2.44
N ALA A 366 25.28 -13.48 2.43
CA ALA A 366 25.44 -14.37 3.59
C ALA A 366 26.14 -13.69 4.78
N ASP A 367 26.98 -12.69 4.50
CA ASP A 367 27.74 -11.91 5.49
C ASP A 367 26.93 -10.72 6.04
N LEU A 368 25.65 -10.62 5.67
CA LEU A 368 24.72 -9.55 6.01
C LEU A 368 25.08 -8.18 5.41
N ASN A 369 25.97 -8.10 4.41
CA ASN A 369 26.17 -6.87 3.65
C ASN A 369 24.88 -6.53 2.89
N LEU A 370 24.51 -5.25 2.86
CA LEU A 370 23.29 -4.80 2.19
C LEU A 370 23.65 -4.06 0.90
N TYR A 371 23.16 -4.56 -0.23
CA TYR A 371 23.34 -3.96 -1.55
C TYR A 371 22.10 -3.18 -1.96
N PHE A 372 22.27 -1.95 -2.42
CA PHE A 372 21.18 -1.12 -2.93
C PHE A 372 21.57 -0.38 -4.21
N LEU A 373 20.58 0.03 -4.98
CA LEU A 373 20.76 0.80 -6.22
C LEU A 373 20.37 2.26 -5.99
N SER A 374 21.26 3.17 -6.35
CA SER A 374 20.99 4.60 -6.32
C SER A 374 21.92 5.35 -7.26
N GLU A 375 21.45 6.46 -7.79
CA GLU A 375 22.32 7.41 -8.49
C GLU A 375 23.15 8.21 -7.48
N GLU A 376 24.39 8.52 -7.85
CA GLU A 376 25.30 9.31 -7.01
C GLU A 376 24.77 10.73 -6.77
N ARG A 377 24.02 11.31 -7.72
CA ARG A 377 23.44 12.66 -7.61
C ARG A 377 22.30 12.81 -6.59
N THR A 378 21.80 11.70 -6.06
CA THR A 378 20.76 11.75 -5.01
C THR A 378 21.31 12.36 -3.72
N GLN A 379 20.47 12.96 -2.88
CA GLN A 379 20.93 13.58 -1.64
C GLN A 379 21.68 12.58 -0.74
N HIS A 380 21.15 11.37 -0.54
CA HIS A 380 21.83 10.35 0.24
C HIS A 380 23.09 9.82 -0.46
N GLY A 381 23.11 9.77 -1.80
CA GLY A 381 24.32 9.44 -2.58
C GLY A 381 25.45 10.45 -2.34
N GLN A 382 25.17 11.75 -2.49
CA GLN A 382 26.13 12.82 -2.23
C GLN A 382 26.59 12.82 -0.77
N ASN A 383 25.67 12.62 0.18
CA ASN A 383 26.00 12.51 1.60
C ASN A 383 26.95 11.33 1.87
N LEU A 384 26.70 10.16 1.28
CA LEU A 384 27.54 8.97 1.48
C LEU A 384 28.92 9.09 0.81
N LEU A 385 29.01 9.77 -0.34
CA LEU A 385 30.31 10.09 -0.95
C LEU A 385 31.15 11.00 -0.05
N ALA A 386 30.52 11.96 0.63
CA ALA A 386 31.21 12.86 1.55
C ALA A 386 31.55 12.18 2.89
N ALA A 387 30.61 11.41 3.44
CA ALA A 387 30.74 10.73 4.71
C ALA A 387 30.03 9.35 4.65
N PRO A 388 30.78 8.23 4.58
CA PRO A 388 30.18 6.92 4.34
C PRO A 388 29.42 6.36 5.55
N ARG A 389 29.38 7.08 6.69
CA ARG A 389 28.69 6.62 7.90
C ARG A 389 27.19 6.69 7.70
N VAL A 390 26.51 5.59 8.01
CA VAL A 390 25.08 5.47 7.78
C VAL A 390 24.42 4.68 8.90
N ALA A 391 23.19 5.06 9.21
CA ALA A 391 22.29 4.25 10.01
C ALA A 391 21.05 3.93 9.18
N GLY A 392 20.31 2.89 9.55
CA GLY A 392 19.05 2.63 8.89
C GLY A 392 18.11 1.77 9.72
N THR A 393 16.86 1.76 9.27
CA THR A 393 15.83 0.91 9.88
C THR A 393 15.01 0.17 8.84
N ILE A 394 14.57 -1.03 9.20
CA ILE A 394 13.70 -1.91 8.42
C ILE A 394 12.58 -2.31 9.35
N GLN A 395 11.34 -2.25 8.89
CA GLN A 395 10.16 -2.54 9.70
C GLN A 395 9.28 -3.55 8.99
N ALA A 396 8.59 -4.40 9.75
CA ALA A 396 7.50 -5.21 9.23
C ALA A 396 6.28 -4.37 8.86
N ASP A 397 5.50 -4.84 7.87
CA ASP A 397 4.30 -4.14 7.44
C ASP A 397 3.08 -4.50 8.31
N GLY A 398 2.20 -3.53 8.55
CA GLY A 398 0.89 -3.78 9.15
C GLY A 398 0.92 -4.24 10.62
N GLN A 399 1.93 -3.82 11.38
CA GLN A 399 2.16 -4.28 12.75
C GLN A 399 1.11 -3.78 13.75
N ASP A 400 0.79 -4.61 14.75
CA ASP A 400 0.13 -4.18 15.98
C ASP A 400 1.20 -3.67 16.95
N TRP A 401 0.90 -2.65 17.75
CA TRP A 401 1.85 -2.08 18.72
C TRP A 401 2.36 -3.13 19.72
N ARG A 402 1.59 -4.20 19.97
CA ARG A 402 1.98 -5.33 20.83
C ARG A 402 2.97 -6.30 20.17
N ALA A 403 3.04 -6.30 18.85
CA ALA A 403 3.83 -7.25 18.05
C ALA A 403 4.83 -6.51 17.16
N ILE A 404 5.45 -5.45 17.69
CA ILE A 404 6.44 -4.67 16.94
C ILE A 404 7.66 -5.53 16.60
N GLN A 405 7.95 -5.67 15.32
CA GLN A 405 9.14 -6.29 14.78
C GLN A 405 9.88 -5.32 13.85
N GLY A 406 11.18 -5.17 14.06
CA GLY A 406 11.99 -4.22 13.31
C GLY A 406 13.47 -4.50 13.44
N MET A 407 14.24 -3.92 12.53
CA MET A 407 15.69 -4.00 12.53
C MET A 407 16.28 -2.61 12.46
N GLN A 408 17.30 -2.36 13.27
CA GLN A 408 18.18 -1.21 13.17
C GLN A 408 19.54 -1.69 12.68
N VAL A 409 20.17 -0.91 11.81
CA VAL A 409 21.51 -1.18 11.29
C VAL A 409 22.36 0.07 11.38
N ARG A 410 23.64 -0.10 11.66
CA ARG A 410 24.66 0.95 11.56
C ARG A 410 25.88 0.38 10.86
N GLY A 411 26.54 1.22 10.06
CA GLY A 411 27.73 0.79 9.36
C GLY A 411 28.24 1.86 8.40
N ARG A 412 28.93 1.41 7.37
CA ARG A 412 29.46 2.25 6.30
C ARG A 412 28.85 1.86 4.97
N ALA A 413 28.44 2.83 4.17
CA ALA A 413 27.97 2.61 2.81
C ALA A 413 28.81 3.38 1.79
N GLU A 414 29.20 2.69 0.72
CA GLU A 414 30.05 3.21 -0.35
C GLU A 414 29.61 2.62 -1.71
N PRO A 415 29.98 3.25 -2.84
CA PRO A 415 29.78 2.63 -4.14
C PRO A 415 30.47 1.27 -4.20
N ALA A 416 29.77 0.26 -4.69
CA ALA A 416 30.30 -1.10 -4.79
C ALA A 416 31.53 -1.11 -5.72
N PRO A 417 32.69 -1.61 -5.26
CA PRO A 417 33.90 -1.68 -6.07
C PRO A 417 33.69 -2.52 -7.34
N ALA A 418 34.47 -2.25 -8.39
CA ALA A 418 34.35 -2.96 -9.67
C ALA A 418 34.42 -4.49 -9.53
N GLY A 419 35.26 -5.01 -8.63
CA GLY A 419 35.37 -6.44 -8.35
C GLY A 419 34.15 -7.07 -7.66
N GLU A 420 33.32 -6.26 -7.00
CA GLU A 420 32.12 -6.72 -6.28
C GLU A 420 30.83 -6.53 -7.10
N LEU A 421 30.86 -5.80 -8.22
CA LEU A 421 29.67 -5.50 -9.02
C LEU A 421 28.93 -6.76 -9.49
N ALA A 422 29.67 -7.79 -9.91
CA ALA A 422 29.07 -9.07 -10.32
C ALA A 422 28.35 -9.74 -9.15
N HIS A 423 28.95 -9.72 -7.96
CA HIS A 423 28.34 -10.27 -6.75
C HIS A 423 27.11 -9.47 -6.32
N ALA A 424 27.22 -8.15 -6.24
CA ALA A 424 26.13 -7.24 -5.91
C ALA A 424 24.94 -7.43 -6.85
N ALA A 425 25.20 -7.49 -8.16
CA ALA A 425 24.19 -7.75 -9.19
C ALA A 425 23.50 -9.11 -9.02
N ALA A 426 24.26 -10.17 -8.72
CA ALA A 426 23.71 -11.49 -8.48
C ALA A 426 22.85 -11.53 -7.20
N VAL A 427 23.34 -10.96 -6.09
CA VAL A 427 22.61 -10.84 -4.82
C VAL A 427 21.31 -10.07 -5.01
N TYR A 428 21.39 -8.92 -5.67
CA TYR A 428 20.22 -8.06 -5.90
C TYR A 428 19.22 -8.70 -6.86
N GLY A 429 19.70 -9.32 -7.93
CA GLY A 429 18.88 -10.02 -8.92
C GLY A 429 18.13 -11.23 -8.35
N ARG A 430 18.74 -11.96 -7.39
CA ARG A 430 18.05 -13.05 -6.67
C ARG A 430 16.82 -12.55 -5.90
N LYS A 431 16.90 -11.35 -5.32
CA LYS A 431 15.78 -10.75 -4.57
C LYS A 431 14.77 -10.05 -5.49
N TYR A 432 15.24 -9.46 -6.59
CA TYR A 432 14.42 -8.70 -7.54
C TYR A 432 14.60 -9.21 -8.98
N ALA A 433 13.72 -10.13 -9.39
CA ALA A 433 13.78 -10.77 -10.70
C ALA A 433 13.78 -9.79 -11.89
N PHE A 434 13.15 -8.61 -11.77
CA PHE A 434 13.15 -7.60 -12.84
C PHE A 434 14.55 -7.02 -13.09
N VAL A 435 15.39 -6.88 -12.05
CA VAL A 435 16.78 -6.40 -12.20
C VAL A 435 17.63 -7.49 -12.83
N ALA A 436 17.40 -8.75 -12.45
CA ALA A 436 18.06 -9.88 -13.11
C ALA A 436 17.82 -9.87 -14.62
N ALA A 437 16.58 -9.62 -15.06
CA ALA A 437 16.23 -9.53 -16.47
C ALA A 437 16.93 -8.36 -17.20
N LEU A 438 17.14 -7.22 -16.55
CA LEU A 438 17.84 -6.06 -17.12
C LEU A 438 19.36 -6.28 -17.26
N LEU A 439 19.91 -7.25 -16.55
CA LEU A 439 21.33 -7.60 -16.62
C LEU A 439 21.62 -8.65 -17.71
N VAL A 440 20.60 -9.40 -18.16
CA VAL A 440 20.72 -10.38 -19.25
C VAL A 440 20.90 -9.62 -20.57
N GLY A 441 22.14 -9.48 -21.03
CA GLY A 441 22.50 -8.81 -22.29
C GLY A 441 23.28 -7.51 -22.14
N ALA A 442 23.57 -7.08 -20.91
CA ALA A 442 24.42 -5.91 -20.68
C ALA A 442 25.91 -6.26 -20.84
N SER A 443 26.65 -5.46 -21.61
CA SER A 443 28.09 -5.65 -21.85
C SER A 443 28.91 -5.13 -20.66
N GLY A 444 28.95 -5.89 -19.56
CA GLY A 444 29.81 -5.65 -18.41
C GLY A 444 29.16 -5.93 -17.05
N PRO A 445 29.93 -6.23 -15.98
CA PRO A 445 29.39 -6.42 -14.63
C PRO A 445 28.70 -5.13 -14.14
N GLY A 446 27.40 -5.20 -13.85
CA GLY A 446 26.65 -4.06 -13.31
C GLY A 446 26.28 -2.97 -14.32
N ALA A 447 26.43 -3.21 -15.63
CA ALA A 447 25.88 -2.32 -16.65
C ALA A 447 24.34 -2.41 -16.62
N LEU A 448 23.69 -1.40 -16.03
CA LEU A 448 22.24 -1.29 -16.00
C LEU A 448 21.78 -0.55 -17.26
N THR A 449 20.71 -1.02 -17.88
CA THR A 449 20.15 -0.39 -19.10
C THR A 449 18.80 0.27 -18.83
N GLY A 450 18.39 1.17 -19.72
CA GLY A 450 17.07 1.80 -19.65
C GLY A 450 16.92 2.72 -18.42
N PRO A 451 15.81 2.64 -17.67
CA PRO A 451 15.54 3.55 -16.54
C PRO A 451 16.57 3.53 -15.41
N LEU A 452 17.40 2.47 -15.31
CA LEU A 452 18.43 2.32 -14.29
C LEU A 452 19.85 2.64 -14.80
N ALA A 453 19.99 3.16 -16.02
CA ALA A 453 21.31 3.41 -16.63
C ALA A 453 22.20 4.38 -15.83
N GLN A 454 21.61 5.24 -15.01
CA GLN A 454 22.32 6.20 -14.17
C GLN A 454 22.56 5.67 -12.73
N ALA A 455 21.94 4.54 -12.38
CA ALA A 455 22.05 3.96 -11.04
C ALA A 455 23.37 3.20 -10.88
N ARG A 456 23.92 3.25 -9.67
CA ARG A 456 25.11 2.51 -9.26
C ARG A 456 24.75 1.56 -8.13
N PHE A 457 25.45 0.43 -8.05
CA PHE A 457 25.39 -0.42 -6.86
C PHE A 457 26.17 0.25 -5.73
N TRP A 458 25.55 0.25 -4.56
CA TRP A 458 26.14 0.64 -3.30
C TRP A 458 26.15 -0.56 -2.38
N VAL A 459 27.20 -0.67 -1.57
CA VAL A 459 27.32 -1.70 -0.52
C VAL A 459 27.34 -1.00 0.84
N LEU A 460 26.39 -1.36 1.70
CA LEU A 460 26.38 -1.02 3.11
C LEU A 460 26.96 -2.22 3.87
N ARG A 461 28.12 -2.00 4.49
CA ARG A 461 28.82 -2.93 5.37
C ARG A 461 28.42 -2.64 6.81
N PRO A 462 27.56 -3.48 7.42
CA PRO A 462 27.11 -3.25 8.77
C PRO A 462 28.24 -3.51 9.77
N ALA A 463 28.42 -2.59 10.71
CA ALA A 463 29.22 -2.85 11.91
C ALA A 463 28.34 -3.38 13.05
N TRP A 464 27.04 -3.13 12.97
CA TRP A 464 26.11 -3.38 14.07
C TRP A 464 24.67 -3.55 13.56
N PHE A 465 23.96 -4.51 14.16
CA PHE A 465 22.54 -4.71 14.00
C PHE A 465 21.84 -4.77 15.35
N ARG A 466 20.58 -4.34 15.39
CA ARG A 466 19.64 -4.66 16.47
C ARG A 466 18.33 -5.15 15.91
N LEU A 467 17.92 -6.33 16.34
CA LEU A 467 16.60 -6.87 16.09
C LEU A 467 15.69 -6.48 17.26
N ILE A 468 14.51 -5.98 16.95
CA ILE A 468 13.42 -5.70 17.87
C ILE A 468 12.32 -6.71 17.55
N ASP A 469 11.85 -7.45 18.54
CA ASP A 469 10.79 -8.44 18.34
C ASP A 469 9.88 -8.57 19.58
N ASN A 470 8.88 -7.71 19.65
CA ASN A 470 7.93 -7.70 20.75
C ASN A 470 7.00 -8.92 20.80
N THR A 471 7.04 -9.82 19.80
CA THR A 471 6.29 -11.09 19.87
C THR A 471 6.87 -12.04 20.93
N VAL A 472 8.16 -11.89 21.26
CA VAL A 472 8.83 -12.64 22.34
C VAL A 472 8.43 -12.09 23.71
N ARG A 473 8.61 -10.78 23.91
CA ARG A 473 8.16 -10.01 25.10
C ARG A 473 8.26 -8.51 24.81
N PHE A 474 7.53 -7.67 25.56
CA PHE A 474 7.60 -6.22 25.38
C PHE A 474 9.05 -5.68 25.47
N GLY A 475 9.47 -4.94 24.44
CA GLY A 475 10.78 -4.33 24.37
C GLY A 475 11.92 -5.33 24.20
N PHE A 476 11.63 -6.56 23.75
CA PHE A 476 12.65 -7.54 23.43
C PHE A 476 13.54 -7.02 22.30
N LYS A 477 14.83 -7.03 22.56
CA LYS A 477 15.86 -6.57 21.63
C LYS A 477 17.09 -7.44 21.77
N GLU A 478 17.69 -7.74 20.64
CA GLU A 478 18.99 -8.40 20.57
C GLU A 478 19.89 -7.63 19.62
N THR A 479 21.19 -7.77 19.80
CA THR A 479 22.17 -6.94 19.12
C THR A 479 23.34 -7.78 18.67
N LEU A 480 23.75 -7.61 17.41
CA LEU A 480 24.90 -8.27 16.81
C LEU A 480 25.91 -7.20 16.40
N ALA A 481 27.13 -7.28 16.92
CA ALA A 481 28.25 -6.47 16.47
C ALA A 481 29.12 -7.31 15.51
N LEU A 482 29.46 -6.74 14.36
CA LEU A 482 30.23 -7.38 13.29
C LEU A 482 31.64 -6.79 13.12
N GLY A 483 31.95 -5.68 13.80
CA GLY A 483 33.24 -4.96 13.74
C GLY A 483 34.00 -4.89 15.07
N GLY A 484 35.30 -4.52 15.00
CA GLY A 484 36.21 -4.36 16.16
C GLY A 484 35.86 -3.21 17.10
N GLN A 485 36.42 -3.26 18.32
CA GLN A 485 36.02 -2.54 19.56
C GLN A 485 35.70 -1.03 19.51
N GLU A 486 35.99 -0.28 18.45
CA GLU A 486 35.78 1.18 18.42
C GLU A 486 34.30 1.60 18.27
N ASP A 487 33.45 0.80 17.63
CA ASP A 487 32.02 1.13 17.45
C ASP A 487 31.13 0.72 18.64
N ALA A 488 31.67 -0.05 19.60
CA ALA A 488 30.94 -0.51 20.79
C ALA A 488 30.64 0.62 21.79
N ALA A 489 31.44 1.70 21.79
CA ALA A 489 31.31 2.81 22.73
C ALA A 489 30.02 3.65 22.53
N HIS A 490 29.37 3.56 21.37
CA HIS A 490 28.08 4.23 21.08
C HIS A 490 26.87 3.27 21.09
N ALA A 491 27.07 2.03 21.56
CA ALA A 491 26.04 0.99 21.65
C ALA A 491 25.43 0.80 23.06
N ALA A 492 26.00 1.45 24.09
CA ALA A 492 25.54 1.40 25.49
C ALA A 492 24.30 2.28 25.73
#